data_AF-A0A353SXQ2-F1
#
_entry.id   AF-A0A353SXQ2-F1
#
_cell.length_a   1.000
_cell.length_b   1.000
_cell.length_c   1.000
_cell.angle_alpha   90.00
_cell.angle_beta   90.00
_cell.angle_gamma   90.00
#
_symmetry.space_group_name_H-M   'P 1'
#
loop_
_entity.id
_entity.type
_entity.pdbx_description
1 polymer ?
#
loop_
_entity_poly.entity_id
_entity_poly.type
_entity_poly.pdbx_seq_one_letter_code
_entity_poly.pdbx_strand_id
1 'polypeptide(L)' 'MDIKDLLTRMDDLITRQRIYFLVDILGYLHKSGRIGGAKALIGEMLQVKPILAIK' A
#
# COMPACT_ATOMS: atom_id res chain seq x y z
N MET A 1 5.62 -19.30 26.02
CA MET A 1 4.93 -18.51 24.99
C MET A 1 4.18 -19.50 24.15
N ASP A 2 2.86 -19.54 24.29
CA ASP A 2 1.99 -20.40 23.49
C ASP A 2 1.88 -19.85 22.06
N ILE A 3 1.49 -20.68 21.09
CA ILE A 3 1.23 -20.26 19.71
C ILE A 3 0.16 -19.17 19.67
N LYS A 4 -0.85 -19.25 20.55
CA LYS A 4 -1.89 -18.22 20.66
C LYS A 4 -1.31 -16.87 21.05
N ASP A 5 -0.40 -16.84 22.02
CA ASP A 5 0.28 -15.62 22.46
C ASP A 5 1.07 -14.99 21.31
N LEU A 6 1.72 -15.81 20.48
CA LEU A 6 2.48 -15.36 19.32
C LEU A 6 1.56 -14.72 18.27
N LEU A 7 0.43 -15.36 17.94
CA LEU A 7 -0.53 -14.85 16.97
C LEU A 7 -1.14 -13.51 17.41
N THR A 8 -1.55 -13.41 18.68
CA THR A 8 -2.07 -12.14 19.22
C THR A 8 -1.04 -11.02 19.13
N ARG A 9 0.24 -11.33 19.41
CA ARG A 9 1.31 -10.35 19.31
C ARG A 9 1.60 -9.95 17.86
N MET A 10 1.50 -10.88 16.91
CA MET A 10 1.65 -10.59 15.48
C MET A 10 0.54 -9.68 14.96
N ASP A 11 -0.72 -9.95 15.31
CA ASP A 11 -1.86 -9.10 14.91
C ASP A 11 -1.72 -7.68 15.45
N ASP A 12 -1.27 -7.54 16.70
CA ASP A 12 -1.02 -6.24 17.34
C ASP A 12 0.14 -5.48 16.66
N LEU A 13 1.15 -6.19 16.14
CA LEU A 13 2.23 -5.58 15.35
C LEU A 13 1.74 -5.15 13.95
N ILE A 14 0.96 -5.99 13.26
CA ILE A 14 0.40 -5.69 11.94
C ILE A 14 -0.51 -4.46 12.02
N THR A 15 -1.38 -4.39 13.03
CA THR A 15 -2.37 -3.31 13.19
C THR A 15 -1.72 -1.95 13.43
N ARG A 16 -0.52 -1.91 14.02
CA ARG A 16 0.21 -0.66 14.32
C ARG A 16 1.22 -0.28 13.24
N GLN A 17 1.43 -1.16 12.26
CA GLN A 17 2.33 -0.90 11.15
C GLN A 17 1.79 0.22 10.27
N ARG A 18 2.68 1.11 9.83
CA ARG A 18 2.37 2.12 8.82
C ARG A 18 3.38 1.99 7.70
N ILE A 19 2.91 1.77 6.48
CA ILE A 19 3.76 1.64 5.30
C ILE A 19 3.46 2.82 4.38
N TYR A 20 4.47 3.66 4.15
CA TYR A 20 4.42 4.75 3.19
C TYR A 20 5.44 4.50 2.09
N PHE A 21 5.07 4.78 0.84
CA PHE A 21 5.96 4.62 -0.30
C PHE A 21 5.69 5.66 -1.38
N LEU A 22 6.76 6.09 -2.04
CA LEU A 22 6.70 6.93 -3.24
C LEU A 22 6.80 6.03 -4.46
N VAL A 23 6.03 6.36 -5.50
CA VAL A 23 6.08 5.69 -6.79
C VAL A 23 6.28 6.73 -7.88
N ASP A 24 7.18 6.43 -8.81
CA ASP A 24 7.48 7.34 -9.92
C ASP A 24 6.41 7.25 -11.02
N ILE A 25 5.88 6.05 -11.29
CA ILE A 25 4.90 5.78 -12.35
C ILE A 25 3.79 4.85 -11.86
N LEU A 26 2.53 5.32 -11.84
CA LEU A 26 1.37 4.54 -11.40
C LEU A 26 1.01 3.39 -12.35
N GLY A 27 1.42 3.44 -13.62
CA GLY A 27 1.12 2.43 -14.63
C GLY A 27 1.56 1.01 -14.26
N TYR A 28 2.65 0.85 -13.49
CA TYR A 28 3.06 -0.48 -13.00
C TYR A 28 2.12 -1.03 -11.93
N LEU A 29 1.59 -0.17 -11.06
CA LEU A 29 0.55 -0.57 -10.10
C LEU A 29 -0.75 -0.93 -10.82
N HIS A 30 -1.08 -0.22 -11.90
CA HIS A 30 -2.30 -0.49 -12.67
C HIS A 30 -2.21 -1.79 -13.46
N LYS A 31 -1.11 -2.02 -14.20
CA LYS A 31 -0.86 -3.27 -14.95
C LYS A 31 -0.90 -4.50 -14.05
N SER A 32 -0.46 -4.34 -12.81
CA SER A 32 -0.49 -5.40 -11.82
C SER A 32 -1.84 -5.51 -11.09
N GLY A 33 -2.79 -4.58 -11.27
CA GLY A 33 -4.08 -4.58 -10.57
C GLY A 33 -4.01 -4.14 -9.11
N ARG A 34 -2.90 -3.55 -8.68
CA ARG A 34 -2.66 -3.04 -7.31
C ARG A 34 -3.21 -1.62 -7.10
N ILE A 35 -3.73 -0.98 -8.16
CA ILE A 35 -4.47 0.28 -8.10
C ILE A 35 -5.62 0.25 -9.12
N GLY A 36 -6.77 0.85 -8.77
CA GLY A 36 -7.90 0.97 -9.69
C GLY A 36 -7.61 1.93 -10.86
N GLY A 37 -8.17 1.62 -12.03
CA GLY A 37 -7.87 2.34 -13.28
C GLY A 37 -8.10 3.85 -13.24
N ALA A 38 -9.18 4.31 -12.58
CA ALA A 38 -9.48 5.75 -12.46
C ALA A 38 -8.40 6.52 -11.67
N LYS A 39 -7.81 5.91 -10.63
CA LYS A 39 -6.74 6.53 -9.83
C LYS A 39 -5.41 6.56 -10.58
N ALA A 40 -5.13 5.55 -11.41
CA ALA A 40 -3.93 5.52 -12.24
C ALA A 40 -3.96 6.63 -13.30
N LEU A 41 -5.08 6.77 -14.03
CA LEU A 41 -5.25 7.76 -15.09
C LEU A 41 -5.09 9.20 -14.58
N ILE A 42 -5.72 9.54 -13.45
CA ILE A 42 -5.64 10.89 -12.87
C ILE A 42 -4.20 11.22 -12.44
N GLY A 43 -3.50 10.27 -11.79
CA GLY A 43 -2.13 10.52 -11.35
C GLY A 43 -1.12 10.63 -12.50
N GLU A 44 -1.29 9.82 -13.56
CA GLU A 44 -0.45 9.91 -14.76
C GLU A 44 -0.70 11.22 -15.53
N MET A 45 -1.97 11.61 -15.70
CA MET A 45 -2.33 12.86 -16.39
C MET A 45 -1.77 14.10 -15.68
N LEU A 46 -1.76 14.11 -14.35
CA LEU A 46 -1.27 15.25 -13.56
C LEU A 46 0.26 15.23 -13.36
N GLN A 47 0.96 14.20 -13.85
CA GLN A 47 2.41 14.01 -13.66
C GLN A 47 2.87 14.13 -12.19
N VAL A 48 1.99 13.79 -11.25
CA VAL A 48 2.29 13.87 -9.82
C VAL A 48 3.04 12.60 -9.40
N LYS A 49 4.05 12.74 -8.54
CA LYS A 49 4.69 11.62 -7.83
C LYS A 49 3.99 11.42 -6.48
N PRO A 50 3.01 10.51 -6.35
CA PRO A 50 2.23 10.40 -5.13
C PRO A 50 3.01 9.66 -4.05
N ILE A 51 2.80 10.10 -2.80
CA ILE A 51 3.11 9.29 -1.62
C ILE A 51 1.86 8.49 -1.30
N LEU A 52 1.97 7.17 -1.29
CA LEU A 52 0.89 6.23 -1.00
C LEU A 52 1.07 5.61 0.38
N ALA A 53 -0.03 5.12 0.94
CA ALA A 53 -0.04 4.38 2.19
C ALA A 53 -0.77 3.05 2.01
N ILE A 54 -0.28 2.00 2.66
CA ILE A 54 -1.03 0.76 2.88
C ILE A 54 -1.69 0.90 4.25
N LYS A 55 -2.99 0.60 4.32
CA LYS A 55 -3.79 0.62 5.54
C LYS A 55 -4.12 -0.80 5.96
#